data_AF-R6TWB7-F1
#
_entry.id   AF-R6TWB7-F1
#
_cell.length_a   1.000
_cell.length_b   1.000
_cell.length_c   1.000
_cell.angle_alpha   90.00
_cell.angle_beta   90.00
_cell.angle_gamma   90.00
#
_symmetry.space_group_name_H-M   'P 1'
#
loop_
_entity.id
_entity.type
_entity.pdbx_description
1 polymer ?
#
loop_
_entity_poly.entity_id
_entity_poly.type
_entity_poly.pdbx_seq_one_letter_code
_entity_poly.pdbx_strand_id
1 'polypeptide(L)'
;MLEVHPIQNKLEQEALCARCGVAYKVETLAYRASVDGEFVGICQFSLAGGKIARIQDLAQTTERREAGTDDREPLFVMGRAALNFCDLCGVHHARFDNSPEEGSREELLLLAIGFCKSPAGIWEMDLTDFFIEPCKHTKAKPDTPAEKN
;
A
#
# COMPACT_ATOMS: atom_id res chain seq x y z
N MET A 1 12.42 -10.07 -12.16
CA MET A 1 12.99 -9.52 -10.91
C MET A 1 12.20 -8.28 -10.51
N LEU A 2 11.67 -8.27 -9.30
CA LEU A 2 10.92 -7.15 -8.73
C LEU A 2 11.88 -6.13 -8.09
N GLU A 3 11.68 -4.86 -8.41
CA GLU A 3 12.43 -3.73 -7.85
C GLU A 3 11.45 -2.65 -7.36
N VAL A 4 11.77 -2.02 -6.22
CA VAL A 4 11.05 -0.85 -5.70
C VAL A 4 12.06 0.27 -5.45
N HIS A 5 11.83 1.43 -6.05
CA HIS A 5 12.74 2.57 -5.98
C HIS A 5 12.03 3.88 -5.66
N PRO A 6 12.69 4.79 -4.90
CA PRO A 6 12.21 6.15 -4.76
C PRO A 6 12.24 6.90 -6.09
N ILE A 7 11.19 7.66 -6.36
CA ILE A 7 11.13 8.63 -7.46
C ILE A 7 11.65 9.96 -6.92
N GLN A 8 12.83 10.38 -7.40
CA GLN A 8 13.49 11.59 -6.91
C GLN A 8 13.08 12.84 -7.70
N ASN A 9 12.69 12.66 -8.97
CA ASN A 9 12.35 13.74 -9.88
C ASN A 9 10.83 13.94 -9.94
N LYS A 10 10.37 15.18 -9.77
CA LYS A 10 8.95 15.53 -9.75
C LYS A 10 8.25 15.44 -11.11
N LEU A 11 8.97 15.75 -12.20
CA LEU A 11 8.46 15.57 -13.56
C LEU A 11 8.32 14.07 -13.88
N GLU A 12 9.25 13.24 -13.41
CA GLU A 12 9.14 11.79 -13.53
C GLU A 12 7.93 11.28 -12.73
N GLN A 13 7.76 11.73 -11.48
CA GLN A 13 6.61 11.37 -10.66
C GLN A 13 5.29 11.72 -11.36
N GLU A 14 5.16 12.93 -11.91
CA GLU A 14 3.98 13.37 -12.64
C GLU A 14 3.69 12.48 -13.85
N ALA A 15 4.71 12.17 -14.67
CA ALA A 15 4.56 11.31 -15.83
C ALA A 15 4.13 9.88 -15.44
N LEU A 16 4.69 9.32 -14.36
CA LEU A 16 4.32 8.00 -13.86
C LEU A 16 2.92 7.99 -13.24
N CYS A 17 2.51 9.05 -12.54
CA CYS A 17 1.14 9.22 -12.05
C CYS A 17 0.12 9.14 -13.20
N ALA A 18 0.40 9.87 -14.29
CA ALA A 18 -0.45 9.86 -15.48
C ALA A 18 -0.58 8.44 -16.08
N ARG A 19 0.51 7.67 -16.14
CA ARG A 19 0.48 6.26 -16.62
C ARG A 19 -0.33 5.32 -15.72
N CYS A 20 -0.48 5.66 -14.45
CA CYS A 20 -1.28 4.92 -13.48
C CYS A 20 -2.72 5.43 -13.34
N GLY A 21 -3.08 6.49 -14.08
CA GLY A 21 -4.40 7.11 -14.00
C GLY A 21 -4.69 7.77 -12.64
N VAL A 22 -3.66 8.17 -11.90
CA VAL A 22 -3.79 8.84 -10.59
C VAL A 22 -3.36 10.29 -10.68
N ALA A 23 -3.95 11.14 -9.85
CA ALA A 23 -3.60 12.56 -9.80
C ALA A 23 -2.20 12.75 -9.23
N TYR A 24 -1.36 13.53 -9.93
CA TYR A 24 -0.07 13.95 -9.39
C TYR A 24 -0.27 14.88 -8.18
N LYS A 25 0.42 14.58 -7.07
CA LYS A 25 0.37 15.35 -5.83
C LYS A 25 1.78 15.87 -5.51
N VAL A 26 2.06 17.15 -5.77
CA VAL A 26 3.42 17.73 -5.68
C VAL A 26 4.10 17.52 -4.32
N GLU A 27 3.34 17.62 -3.23
CA GLU A 27 3.81 17.51 -1.85
C GLU A 27 4.11 16.06 -1.39
N THR A 28 3.85 15.05 -2.23
CA THR A 28 4.05 13.64 -1.84
C THR A 28 5.44 13.15 -2.21
N LEU A 29 5.98 12.26 -1.40
CA LEU A 29 7.01 11.34 -1.83
C LEU A 29 6.36 10.25 -2.68
N ALA A 30 7.14 9.59 -3.53
CA ALA A 30 6.62 8.48 -4.31
C ALA A 30 7.65 7.39 -4.55
N TYR A 31 7.18 6.15 -4.50
CA TYR A 31 7.92 4.97 -4.93
C TYR A 31 7.35 4.44 -6.24
N ARG A 32 8.21 3.87 -7.08
CA ARG A 32 7.83 3.08 -8.26
C ARG A 32 8.19 1.62 -8.04
N ALA A 33 7.38 0.74 -8.59
CA ALA A 33 7.69 -0.68 -8.73
C ALA A 33 7.96 -1.03 -10.20
N SER A 34 8.92 -1.91 -10.42
CA SER A 34 9.21 -2.49 -11.73
C SER A 34 9.38 -4.01 -11.65
N VAL A 35 8.94 -4.72 -12.69
CA VAL A 35 9.13 -6.18 -12.85
C VAL A 35 9.89 -6.41 -14.14
N ASP A 36 11.09 -6.99 -14.02
CA ASP A 36 11.98 -7.26 -15.17
C ASP A 36 12.29 -6.00 -15.99
N GLY A 37 12.46 -4.87 -15.29
CA GLY A 37 12.72 -3.55 -15.87
C GLY A 37 11.49 -2.81 -16.36
N GLU A 38 10.32 -3.45 -16.40
CA GLU A 38 9.06 -2.82 -16.80
C GLU A 38 8.39 -2.14 -15.61
N PHE A 39 8.03 -0.86 -15.74
CA PHE A 39 7.29 -0.12 -14.71
C PHE A 39 5.86 -0.67 -14.56
N VAL A 40 5.50 -1.08 -13.35
CA VAL A 40 4.20 -1.70 -13.07
C VAL A 40 3.28 -0.86 -12.19
N GLY A 41 3.80 0.07 -11.39
CA GLY A 41 2.95 0.88 -10.52
C GLY A 41 3.68 1.91 -9.67
N ILE A 42 2.88 2.77 -9.03
CA ILE A 42 3.31 3.87 -8.18
C ILE A 42 2.62 3.83 -6.81
N CYS A 43 3.32 4.29 -5.78
CA CYS A 43 2.77 4.61 -4.47
C CYS A 43 3.10 6.07 -4.14
N GLN A 44 2.08 6.91 -3.92
CA GLN A 44 2.25 8.30 -3.46
C GLN A 44 1.94 8.39 -1.98
N PHE A 45 2.81 9.01 -1.19
CA PHE A 45 2.65 9.09 0.26
C PHE A 45 3.28 10.34 0.88
N SER A 46 2.88 10.68 2.10
CA SER A 46 3.37 11.85 2.83
C SER A 46 3.39 11.63 4.34
N LEU A 47 4.18 12.44 5.04
CA LEU A 47 4.25 12.49 6.51
C LEU A 47 3.46 13.71 7.00
N ALA A 48 2.12 13.58 7.09
CA ALA A 48 1.24 14.69 7.42
C ALA A 48 1.52 15.21 8.84
N GLY A 49 2.08 16.42 8.95
CA GLY A 49 2.40 17.06 10.22
C GLY A 49 3.35 16.27 11.13
N GLY A 50 4.08 15.30 10.56
CA GLY A 50 5.00 14.41 11.30
C GLY A 50 4.33 13.46 12.30
N LYS A 51 3.00 13.26 12.23
CA LYS A 51 2.26 12.41 13.18
C LYS A 51 1.56 11.24 12.54
N ILE A 52 1.12 11.38 11.29
CA ILE A 52 0.41 10.33 10.56
C ILE A 52 1.00 10.24 9.15
N ALA A 53 1.36 9.03 8.76
CA ALA A 53 1.73 8.70 7.40
C ALA A 53 0.45 8.57 6.57
N ARG A 54 0.40 9.19 5.40
CA ARG A 54 -0.73 9.09 4.48
C ARG A 54 -0.27 8.38 3.23
N ILE A 55 -0.85 7.23 2.93
CA ILE A 55 -0.78 6.61 1.62
C ILE A 55 -1.93 7.18 0.79
N GLN A 56 -1.57 7.98 -0.20
CA GLN A 56 -2.51 8.78 -0.99
C GLN A 56 -2.92 8.10 -2.28
N ASP A 57 -2.05 7.26 -2.84
CA ASP A 57 -2.35 6.38 -3.95
C ASP A 57 -1.46 5.13 -3.87
N LEU A 58 -2.01 3.99 -4.27
CA LEU A 58 -1.28 2.76 -4.53
C LEU A 58 -1.88 2.11 -5.76
N ALA A 59 -1.24 2.28 -6.92
CA ALA A 59 -1.86 2.00 -8.21
C ALA A 59 -0.91 1.34 -9.20
N GLN A 60 -1.40 0.34 -9.92
CA GLN A 60 -0.75 -0.20 -11.11
C GLN A 60 -1.03 0.65 -12.36
N THR A 61 -0.28 0.44 -13.43
CA THR A 61 -0.51 1.12 -14.71
C THR A 61 -1.92 0.85 -15.26
N THR A 62 -2.47 1.82 -16.01
CA THR A 62 -3.79 1.67 -16.63
C THR A 62 -3.82 0.49 -17.59
N GLU A 63 -2.79 0.33 -18.42
CA GLU A 63 -2.65 -0.79 -19.37
C GLU A 63 -2.75 -2.16 -18.67
N ARG A 64 -2.00 -2.33 -17.57
CA ARG A 64 -1.99 -3.57 -16.79
C ARG A 64 -3.33 -3.85 -16.13
N ARG A 65 -3.97 -2.80 -15.61
CA ARG A 65 -5.33 -2.86 -15.06
C ARG A 65 -6.37 -3.28 -16.09
N GLU A 66 -6.32 -2.71 -17.30
CA GLU A 66 -7.21 -3.05 -18.40
C GLU A 66 -6.96 -4.46 -18.94
N ALA A 67 -5.70 -4.90 -18.96
CA ALA A 67 -5.31 -6.26 -19.28
C ALA A 67 -5.66 -7.28 -18.17
N GLY A 68 -6.13 -6.82 -17.01
CA GLY A 68 -6.53 -7.66 -15.90
C GLY A 68 -5.37 -8.38 -15.18
N THR A 69 -4.13 -7.92 -15.37
CA THR A 69 -2.94 -8.51 -14.74
C THR A 69 -3.05 -8.46 -13.22
N ASP A 70 -2.41 -9.43 -12.56
CA ASP A 70 -2.32 -9.51 -11.11
C ASP A 70 -0.95 -9.02 -10.63
N ASP A 71 -0.78 -7.69 -10.58
CA ASP A 71 0.46 -7.06 -10.07
C ASP A 71 0.38 -6.79 -8.55
N ARG A 72 -0.33 -7.65 -7.81
CA ARG A 72 -0.53 -7.52 -6.37
C ARG A 72 0.76 -7.58 -5.58
N GLU A 73 1.68 -8.48 -5.94
CA GLU A 73 2.97 -8.63 -5.23
C GLU A 73 3.84 -7.36 -5.35
N PRO A 74 4.07 -6.78 -6.54
CA PRO A 74 4.75 -5.50 -6.67
C PRO A 74 4.11 -4.37 -5.85
N LEU A 75 2.78 -4.26 -5.90
CA LEU A 75 2.05 -3.23 -5.14
C LEU A 75 2.16 -3.45 -3.63
N PHE A 76 2.09 -4.71 -3.18
CA PHE A 76 2.27 -5.07 -1.77
C PHE A 76 3.65 -4.66 -1.27
N VAL A 77 4.72 -5.07 -1.97
CA VAL A 77 6.10 -4.75 -1.57
C VAL A 77 6.32 -3.24 -1.56
N MET A 78 5.79 -2.53 -2.56
CA MET A 78 5.91 -1.07 -2.65
C MET A 78 5.15 -0.34 -1.53
N GLY A 79 3.94 -0.78 -1.20
CA GLY A 79 3.17 -0.24 -0.07
C GLY A 79 3.89 -0.46 1.26
N ARG A 80 4.42 -1.67 1.49
CA ARG A 80 5.21 -2.00 2.68
C ARG A 80 6.51 -1.18 2.76
N ALA A 81 7.18 -0.97 1.64
CA ALA A 81 8.38 -0.15 1.59
C ALA A 81 8.10 1.32 1.94
N ALA A 82 6.99 1.89 1.46
CA ALA A 82 6.57 3.25 1.80
C ALA A 82 6.27 3.37 3.31
N LEU A 83 5.53 2.41 3.87
CA LEU A 83 5.22 2.37 5.30
C LEU A 83 6.47 2.19 6.18
N ASN A 84 7.40 1.32 5.78
CA ASN A 84 8.67 1.15 6.50
C ASN A 84 9.49 2.45 6.50
N PHE A 85 9.53 3.17 5.38
CA PHE A 85 10.18 4.47 5.34
C PHE A 85 9.51 5.47 6.28
N CYS A 86 8.18 5.48 6.36
CA CYS A 86 7.45 6.35 7.28
C CYS A 86 7.76 6.03 8.75
N ASP A 87 7.80 4.74 9.09
CA ASP A 87 8.14 4.25 10.42
C ASP A 87 9.59 4.62 10.80
N LEU A 88 10.54 4.45 9.88
CA LEU A 88 11.94 4.89 10.05
C LEU A 88 12.08 6.41 10.25
N CYS A 89 11.10 7.19 9.78
CA CYS A 89 11.02 8.63 10.01
C CYS A 89 10.34 8.99 11.35
N GLY A 90 10.02 8.01 12.19
CA GLY A 90 9.40 8.19 13.51
C GLY A 90 7.88 8.37 13.49
N VAL A 91 7.22 8.02 12.37
CA VAL A 91 5.76 8.10 12.23
C VAL A 91 5.17 6.71 12.32
N HIS A 92 4.54 6.42 13.46
CA HIS A 92 4.07 5.08 13.79
C HIS A 92 2.58 4.83 13.54
N HIS A 93 1.87 5.77 12.89
CA HIS A 93 0.47 5.58 12.49
C HIS A 93 0.31 5.90 11.02
N ALA A 94 -0.39 5.06 10.28
CA ALA A 94 -0.65 5.26 8.86
C ALA A 94 -2.13 5.25 8.53
N ARG A 95 -2.50 6.01 7.49
CA ARG A 95 -3.84 6.06 6.91
C ARG A 95 -3.76 5.88 5.39
N PHE A 96 -4.69 5.12 4.84
CA PHE A 96 -4.95 5.12 3.40
C PHE A 96 -6.08 6.12 3.11
N ASP A 97 -5.84 7.05 2.17
CA ASP A 97 -6.76 8.17 1.94
C ASP A 97 -7.99 7.80 1.11
N ASN A 98 -7.89 6.74 0.30
CA ASN A 98 -9.01 6.26 -0.50
C ASN A 98 -9.86 5.24 0.27
N SER A 99 -11.08 5.04 -0.20
CA SER A 99 -12.02 4.05 0.34
C SER A 99 -12.28 3.00 -0.73
N PRO A 100 -11.54 1.88 -0.75
CA PRO A 100 -11.81 0.81 -1.69
C PRO A 100 -13.22 0.24 -1.51
N GLU A 101 -13.79 -0.25 -2.61
CA GLU A 101 -15.05 -0.99 -2.60
C GLU A 101 -14.88 -2.33 -1.86
N GLU A 102 -15.92 -2.76 -1.15
CA GLU A 102 -15.95 -4.03 -0.42
C GLU A 102 -15.82 -5.21 -1.40
N GLY A 103 -14.93 -6.14 -1.11
CA GLY A 103 -14.59 -7.28 -1.96
C GLY A 103 -13.66 -6.95 -3.13
N SER A 104 -13.22 -5.70 -3.30
CA SER A 104 -12.35 -5.29 -4.39
C SER A 104 -10.91 -5.83 -4.22
N ARG A 105 -10.18 -5.91 -5.35
CA ARG A 105 -8.74 -6.26 -5.34
C ARG A 105 -7.92 -5.28 -4.48
N GLU A 106 -8.30 -4.01 -4.47
CA GLU A 106 -7.66 -2.97 -3.67
C GLU A 106 -7.87 -3.22 -2.16
N GLU A 107 -9.09 -3.56 -1.75
CA GLU A 107 -9.38 -3.90 -0.35
C GLU A 107 -8.52 -5.10 0.12
N LEU A 108 -8.48 -6.17 -0.67
CA LEU A 108 -7.68 -7.37 -0.37
C LEU A 108 -6.17 -7.08 -0.32
N LEU A 109 -5.70 -6.10 -1.09
CA LEU A 109 -4.32 -5.63 -1.04
C LEU A 109 -4.06 -4.83 0.24
N LEU A 110 -4.93 -3.89 0.61
CA LEU A 110 -4.78 -3.10 1.84
C LEU A 110 -4.77 -3.99 3.09
N LEU A 111 -5.68 -4.95 3.16
CA LEU A 111 -5.73 -5.94 4.24
C LEU A 111 -4.44 -6.75 4.31
N ALA A 112 -3.88 -7.16 3.16
CA ALA A 112 -2.62 -7.88 3.12
C ALA A 112 -1.42 -7.03 3.58
N ILE A 113 -1.40 -5.74 3.23
CA ILE A 113 -0.37 -4.79 3.68
C ILE A 113 -0.40 -4.59 5.20
N GLY A 114 -1.58 -4.71 5.81
CA GLY A 114 -1.79 -4.59 7.25
C GLY A 114 -2.76 -3.48 7.66
N PHE A 115 -3.37 -2.77 6.71
CA PHE A 115 -4.42 -1.82 7.03
C PHE A 115 -5.71 -2.53 7.47
N CYS A 116 -6.44 -1.90 8.37
CA CYS A 116 -7.77 -2.31 8.75
C CYS A 116 -8.74 -1.12 8.66
N LYS A 117 -10.01 -1.42 8.40
CA LYS A 117 -11.07 -0.41 8.36
C LYS A 117 -11.59 -0.19 9.78
N SER A 118 -11.44 1.02 10.29
CA SER A 118 -11.98 1.41 11.59
C SER A 118 -13.52 1.50 11.56
N PRO A 119 -14.20 1.55 12.71
CA PRO A 119 -15.65 1.75 12.77
C PRO A 119 -16.13 3.05 12.09
N ALA A 120 -15.24 4.05 11.96
CA ALA A 120 -15.51 5.29 11.24
C ALA A 120 -15.35 5.16 9.71
N GLY A 121 -15.03 3.97 9.21
CA GLY A 121 -14.80 3.70 7.79
C GLY A 121 -13.42 4.12 7.28
N ILE A 122 -12.49 4.49 8.16
CA ILE A 122 -11.15 4.96 7.82
C ILE A 122 -10.21 3.75 7.77
N TRP A 123 -9.43 3.64 6.71
CA TRP A 123 -8.38 2.63 6.59
C TRP A 123 -7.11 3.10 7.29
N GLU A 124 -6.73 2.43 8.37
CA GLU A 124 -5.59 2.82 9.20
C GLU A 124 -4.76 1.62 9.67
N MET A 125 -3.56 1.91 10.18
CA MET A 125 -2.59 0.92 10.60
C MET A 125 -1.67 1.51 11.67
N ASP A 126 -1.43 0.74 12.73
CA ASP A 126 -0.35 1.00 13.69
C ASP A 126 0.94 0.35 13.16
N LEU A 127 2.01 1.14 13.08
CA LEU A 127 3.33 0.73 12.62
C LEU A 127 4.28 0.44 13.78
N THR A 128 3.88 0.70 15.04
CA THR A 128 4.70 0.43 16.22
C THR A 128 5.18 -1.02 16.23
N ASP A 129 6.50 -1.20 16.22
CA ASP A 129 7.20 -2.50 16.16
C ASP A 129 6.85 -3.38 14.94
N PHE A 130 6.04 -2.88 14.00
CA PHE A 130 5.49 -3.67 12.89
C PHE A 130 6.59 -4.23 11.97
N PHE A 131 7.66 -3.49 11.78
CA PHE A 131 8.80 -3.87 10.94
C PHE A 131 9.93 -4.55 11.72
N ILE A 132 9.81 -4.66 13.03
CA ILE A 132 10.82 -5.23 13.93
C ILE A 132 10.42 -6.64 14.38
N GLU A 133 9.15 -6.84 14.73
CA GLU A 133 8.66 -8.13 15.17
C GLU A 133 8.46 -9.11 14.00
N PRO A 134 8.75 -10.40 14.16
CA PRO A 134 8.36 -11.41 13.18
C PRO A 134 6.84 -11.40 12.99
N CYS A 135 6.37 -11.51 11.74
CA CYS A 135 4.95 -11.43 11.37
C CYS A 135 4.04 -12.18 12.35
N LYS A 136 3.31 -11.44 13.19
CA LYS A 136 2.28 -12.01 14.08
C LYS A 136 1.03 -12.28 13.24
N HIS A 137 0.95 -13.47 12.64
CA HIS A 137 -0.31 -13.93 12.07
C HIS A 137 -1.35 -14.03 13.19
N THR A 138 -2.45 -13.28 13.07
CA THR A 138 -3.62 -13.46 13.92
C THR A 138 -4.00 -14.93 13.85
N LYS A 139 -3.94 -15.64 14.98
CA LYS A 139 -4.36 -17.04 15.03
C LYS A 139 -5.79 -17.10 14.49
N ALA A 140 -6.01 -17.90 13.45
CA ALA A 140 -7.35 -18.24 13.01
C ALA A 140 -8.17 -18.67 14.25
N LYS A 141 -9.41 -18.19 14.34
CA LYS A 141 -10.35 -18.65 15.38
C LYS A 141 -10.34 -20.18 15.38
N PRO A 142 -10.24 -20.84 16.53
CA PRO A 142 -10.31 -22.29 16.59
C PRO A 142 -11.66 -22.75 16.01
N ASP A 143 -11.60 -23.69 15.08
CA ASP A 143 -12.77 -24.38 14.55
C ASP A 143 -13.57 -24.97 15.73
N THR A 144 -14.85 -24.63 15.79
CA THR A 144 -15.77 -25.22 16.76
C THR A 144 -15.91 -26.70 16.40
N PRO A 145 -15.67 -27.66 17.32
CA PRO A 145 -15.77 -29.07 16.98
C PRO A 145 -17.22 -29.40 16.60
N ALA A 146 -17.41 -30.02 15.43
CA ALA A 146 -18.69 -30.56 15.03
C ALA A 146 -19.15 -31.62 16.05
N GLU A 147 -20.32 -31.40 16.65
CA GLU A 147 -21.02 -32.41 17.43
C GLU A 147 -21.32 -33.63 16.55
N LYS A 148 -20.81 -34.79 16.95
CA LYS A 148 -21.21 -36.08 16.40
C LYS A 148 -22.50 -36.50 17.10
N ASN A 149 -23.60 -36.55 16.36
CA ASN A 149 -24.77 -37.38 16.68
C ASN A 149 -24.63 -38.74 16.00
#